data_AF-A0A8J8TRD5-F1
#
_entry.id   AF-A0A8J8TRD5-F1
#
_cell.length_a   1.000
_cell.length_b   1.000
_cell.length_c   1.000
_cell.angle_alpha   90.00
_cell.angle_beta   90.00
_cell.angle_gamma   90.00
#
_symmetry.space_group_name_H-M   'P 1'
#
loop_
_entity.id
_entity.type
_entity.pdbx_description
1 polymer ?
#
loop_
_entity_poly.entity_id
_entity_poly.type
_entity_poly.pdbx_seq_one_letter_code
_entity_poly.pdbx_strand_id
1 'polypeptide(L)'
;MSSDVHHGDRDLEGELSKPAAGQVGIPVDAICVGCGRIRVKRVRLEEVDQEPTADPAALEATELTSFKHVCYPCEGATWWNPVAVLSGLLENQGELA
;
A
#
# COMPACT_ATOMS: atom_id res chain seq x y z
N MET A 1 -28.39 -3.78 0.93
CA MET A 1 -27.24 -4.63 1.24
C MET A 1 -26.00 -3.86 0.82
N SER A 2 -25.40 -3.12 1.74
CA SER A 2 -24.16 -2.37 1.49
C SER A 2 -23.01 -3.33 1.68
N SER A 3 -22.27 -3.60 0.61
CA SER A 3 -21.03 -4.35 0.67
C SER A 3 -19.93 -3.43 1.19
N ASP A 4 -19.98 -3.12 2.48
CA ASP A 4 -18.84 -2.64 3.25
C ASP A 4 -17.85 -3.80 3.31
N VAL A 5 -16.98 -3.89 2.32
CA VAL A 5 -15.89 -4.85 2.29
C VAL A 5 -15.09 -4.66 3.58
N HIS A 6 -15.04 -5.69 4.42
CA HIS A 6 -14.37 -5.76 5.73
C HIS A 6 -12.94 -5.16 5.72
N HIS A 7 -12.84 -3.84 5.82
CA HIS A 7 -11.59 -3.13 6.09
C HIS A 7 -11.39 -2.93 7.60
N GLY A 8 -12.47 -3.03 8.40
CA GLY A 8 -12.50 -2.62 9.81
C GLY A 8 -11.76 -3.50 10.82
N ASP A 9 -11.37 -4.74 10.48
CA ASP A 9 -10.70 -5.66 11.42
C ASP A 9 -9.21 -5.92 11.11
N ARG A 10 -8.67 -5.32 10.04
CA ARG A 10 -7.24 -5.49 9.70
C ARG A 10 -6.41 -4.46 10.44
N ASP A 11 -5.43 -4.93 11.20
CA ASP A 11 -4.38 -4.10 11.81
C ASP A 11 -3.42 -3.57 10.73
N LEU A 12 -3.82 -2.48 10.06
CA LEU A 12 -3.05 -1.87 8.97
C LEU A 12 -1.71 -1.30 9.47
N GLU A 13 -1.68 -0.74 10.68
CA GLU A 13 -0.46 -0.22 11.32
C GLU A 13 0.54 -1.34 11.61
N GLY A 14 0.06 -2.46 12.15
CA GLY A 14 0.88 -3.65 12.37
C GLY A 14 1.25 -4.37 11.09
N GLU A 15 0.48 -4.25 10.01
CA GLU A 15 0.91 -4.66 8.67
C GLU A 15 2.03 -3.76 8.12
N LEU A 16 1.88 -2.44 8.24
CA LEU A 16 2.85 -1.45 7.78
C LEU A 16 4.19 -1.54 8.53
N SER A 17 4.14 -1.91 9.82
CA SER A 17 5.32 -2.07 10.67
C SER A 17 6.13 -3.34 10.35
N LYS A 18 5.58 -4.27 9.56
CA LYS A 18 6.31 -5.49 9.17
C LYS A 18 7.31 -5.20 8.06
N PRO A 19 8.48 -5.84 8.05
CA PRO A 19 9.43 -5.75 6.93
C PRO A 19 8.81 -6.11 5.58
N ALA A 20 7.78 -6.97 5.60
CA ALA A 20 7.02 -7.39 4.43
C ALA A 20 6.27 -6.26 3.71
N ALA A 21 6.00 -5.14 4.40
CA ALA A 21 5.41 -3.95 3.79
C ALA A 21 6.44 -3.18 2.94
N GLY A 22 7.73 -3.36 3.16
CA GLY A 22 8.75 -2.48 2.60
C GLY A 22 9.09 -1.34 3.56
N GLN A 23 10.15 -0.60 3.26
CA GLN A 23 10.75 0.37 4.20
C GLN A 23 10.58 1.83 3.79
N VAL A 24 10.37 2.11 2.50
CA VAL A 24 10.44 3.47 1.93
C VAL A 24 9.25 3.69 1.02
N GLY A 25 8.70 4.90 1.03
CA GLY A 25 7.59 5.32 0.18
C GLY A 25 6.27 5.39 0.93
N ILE A 26 5.20 5.58 0.15
CA ILE A 26 3.86 5.83 0.64
C ILE A 26 3.16 4.51 1.00
N PRO A 27 2.42 4.45 2.12
CA PRO A 27 1.66 3.27 2.48
C PRO A 27 0.43 3.16 1.57
N VAL A 28 0.28 2.02 0.91
CA VAL A 28 -0.87 1.67 0.09
C VAL A 28 -1.39 0.31 0.52
N ASP A 29 -2.70 0.13 0.52
CA ASP A 29 -3.25 -1.22 0.51
C ASP A 29 -3.20 -1.70 -0.94
N ALA A 30 -2.66 -2.89 -1.17
CA ALA A 30 -2.45 -3.42 -2.51
C ALA A 30 -2.85 -4.89 -2.59
N ILE A 31 -3.39 -5.30 -3.74
CA ILE A 31 -3.77 -6.68 -4.01
C ILE A 31 -2.73 -7.36 -4.90
N CYS A 32 -2.25 -8.52 -4.47
CA CYS A 32 -1.36 -9.35 -5.27
C CYS A 32 -2.12 -9.91 -6.48
N VAL A 33 -1.62 -9.68 -7.70
CA VAL A 33 -2.23 -10.21 -8.93
C VAL A 33 -2.14 -11.74 -9.01
N GLY A 34 -1.13 -12.34 -8.35
CA GLY A 34 -0.92 -13.80 -8.37
C GLY A 34 -1.88 -14.58 -7.46
N CYS A 35 -2.11 -14.13 -6.23
CA CYS A 35 -2.91 -14.86 -5.24
C CYS A 35 -4.12 -14.10 -4.70
N GLY A 36 -4.37 -12.87 -5.15
CA GLY A 36 -5.50 -12.04 -4.71
C GLY A 36 -5.39 -11.54 -3.26
N ARG A 37 -4.26 -11.76 -2.58
CA ARG A 37 -4.09 -11.33 -1.20
C ARG A 37 -3.90 -9.82 -1.13
N ILE A 38 -4.65 -9.18 -0.24
CA ILE A 38 -4.53 -7.76 0.06
C ILE A 38 -3.59 -7.58 1.26
N ARG A 39 -2.62 -6.67 1.15
CA ARG A 39 -1.67 -6.30 2.20
C ARG A 39 -1.25 -4.84 2.07
N VAL A 40 -0.93 -4.23 3.20
CA VAL A 40 -0.24 -2.94 3.22
C VAL A 40 1.18 -3.09 2.65
N LYS A 41 1.54 -2.18 1.75
CA LYS A 41 2.85 -2.05 1.13
C LYS A 41 3.30 -0.59 1.16
N ARG A 42 4.59 -0.38 1.23
CA ARG A 42 5.25 0.89 0.96
C ARG A 42 5.79 0.84 -0.45
N VAL A 43 5.47 1.87 -1.23
CA VAL A 43 5.89 2.01 -2.62
C VAL A 43 6.36 3.42 -2.87
N ARG A 44 7.46 3.58 -3.61
CA ARG A 44 7.92 4.92 -3.98
C ARG A 44 7.07 5.47 -5.10
N LEU A 45 6.94 6.79 -5.18
CA LEU A 45 6.14 7.46 -6.20
C LEU A 45 6.61 7.10 -7.61
N GLU A 46 7.93 7.00 -7.81
CA GLU A 46 8.49 6.67 -9.12
C GLU A 46 8.19 5.23 -9.57
N GLU A 47 7.90 4.32 -8.63
CA GLU A 47 7.56 2.92 -8.93
C GLU A 47 6.10 2.76 -9.38
N VAL A 48 5.28 3.80 -9.21
CA VAL A 48 3.85 3.84 -9.56
C VAL A 48 3.53 4.98 -10.52
N ASP A 49 4.53 5.37 -11.33
CA ASP A 49 4.46 6.40 -12.36
C ASP A 49 3.98 7.78 -11.86
N GLN A 50 4.32 8.12 -10.62
CA GLN A 50 4.06 9.43 -10.01
C GLN A 50 5.35 10.26 -9.91
N GLU A 51 5.18 11.58 -9.99
CA GLU A 51 6.28 12.53 -9.80
C GLU A 51 6.79 12.47 -8.34
N PRO A 52 8.11 12.51 -8.10
CA PRO A 52 8.68 12.46 -6.75
C PRO A 52 8.21 13.60 -5.82
N THR A 53 7.72 14.70 -6.40
CA THR A 53 7.22 15.88 -5.70
C THR A 53 5.71 15.90 -5.54
N ALA A 54 4.99 14.88 -6.02
CA ALA A 54 3.55 14.77 -5.80
C ALA A 54 3.26 14.63 -4.31
N ASP A 55 2.17 15.25 -3.85
CA ASP A 55 1.73 15.14 -2.46
C ASP A 55 1.13 13.74 -2.21
N PRO A 56 1.78 12.88 -1.38
CA PRO A 56 1.26 11.57 -1.06
C PRO A 56 -0.15 11.53 -0.47
N ALA A 57 -0.54 12.59 0.26
CA ALA A 57 -1.83 12.64 0.93
C ALA A 57 -2.98 12.95 -0.04
N ALA A 58 -2.66 13.47 -1.23
CA ALA A 58 -3.62 13.84 -2.27
C ALA A 58 -3.79 12.76 -3.35
N LEU A 59 -3.00 11.69 -3.31
CA LEU A 59 -3.03 10.62 -4.32
C LEU A 59 -4.17 9.63 -4.06
N GLU A 60 -4.86 9.25 -5.13
CA GLU A 60 -5.85 8.18 -5.15
C GLU A 60 -5.29 6.90 -5.78
N ALA A 61 -5.81 5.74 -5.38
CA ALA A 61 -5.32 4.46 -5.89
C ALA A 61 -5.48 4.31 -7.41
N THR A 62 -6.47 4.98 -8.00
CA THR A 62 -6.70 4.99 -9.45
C THR A 62 -5.63 5.72 -10.24
N GLU A 63 -4.83 6.56 -9.58
CA GLU A 63 -3.73 7.30 -10.18
C GLU A 63 -2.42 6.50 -10.15
N LEU A 64 -2.37 5.41 -9.38
CA LEU A 64 -1.17 4.61 -9.18
C LEU A 64 -1.14 3.40 -10.12
N THR A 65 0.01 3.14 -10.73
CA THR A 65 0.20 1.93 -11.55
C THR A 65 0.59 0.71 -10.71
N SER A 66 0.52 -0.47 -11.31
CA SER A 66 0.95 -1.71 -10.67
C SER A 66 2.44 -1.69 -10.40
N PHE A 67 2.85 -2.12 -9.21
CA PHE A 67 4.26 -2.19 -8.82
C PHE A 67 4.67 -3.63 -8.49
N LYS A 68 5.98 -3.89 -8.51
CA LYS A 68 6.52 -5.22 -8.22
C LYS A 68 6.97 -5.31 -6.77
N HIS A 69 6.46 -6.29 -6.02
CA HIS A 69 6.85 -6.53 -4.64
C HIS A 69 6.78 -8.01 -4.26
N VAL A 70 7.55 -8.40 -3.24
CA VAL A 70 7.51 -9.76 -2.67
C VAL A 70 6.14 -10.11 -2.11
N CYS A 71 5.68 -11.31 -2.48
CA CYS A 71 4.50 -11.99 -1.98
C CYS A 71 4.91 -13.35 -1.40
N TYR A 72 4.84 -13.48 -0.07
CA TYR A 72 5.20 -14.75 0.61
C TYR A 72 4.34 -15.94 0.18
N PRO A 73 3.00 -15.84 0.04
CA PRO A 73 2.20 -16.94 -0.50
C PRO A 73 2.54 -17.37 -1.93
N CYS A 74 3.05 -16.46 -2.76
CA CYS A 74 3.50 -16.77 -4.11
C CYS A 74 4.99 -17.14 -4.18
N GLU A 75 5.68 -17.15 -3.04
CA GLU A 75 7.10 -17.49 -2.91
C GLU A 75 8.05 -16.67 -3.81
N GLY A 76 7.68 -15.42 -4.11
CA GLY A 76 8.46 -14.59 -5.03
C GLY A 76 7.99 -13.16 -5.18
N ALA A 77 8.64 -12.42 -6.08
CA ALA A 77 8.24 -11.07 -6.46
C ALA A 77 7.11 -11.13 -7.49
N THR A 78 5.97 -10.52 -7.15
CA THR A 78 4.76 -10.48 -8.00
C THR A 78 4.39 -9.03 -8.30
N TRP A 79 3.48 -8.85 -9.24
CA TRP A 79 2.80 -7.57 -9.42
C TRP A 79 1.71 -7.38 -8.36
N TRP A 80 1.58 -6.15 -7.90
CA TRP A 80 0.59 -5.71 -6.93
C TRP A 80 -0.14 -4.50 -7.49
N ASN A 81 -1.46 -4.51 -7.42
CA ASN A 81 -2.29 -3.39 -7.83
C ASN A 81 -2.67 -2.58 -6.58
N PRO A 82 -2.36 -1.28 -6.52
CA PRO A 82 -2.89 -0.40 -5.48
C PRO A 82 -4.42 -0.45 -5.47
N VAL A 83 -5.01 -0.52 -4.28
CA VAL A 83 -6.47 -0.45 -4.09
C VAL A 83 -6.90 0.71 -3.20
N ALA A 84 -6.01 1.20 -2.34
CA ALA A 84 -6.20 2.40 -1.54
C ALA A 84 -4.85 3.04 -1.20
N VAL A 85 -4.78 4.37 -1.18
CA VAL A 85 -3.67 5.10 -0.55
C VAL A 85 -4.03 5.31 0.91
N LEU A 86 -3.14 4.93 1.82
CA LEU A 86 -3.39 4.98 3.27
C LEU A 86 -2.83 6.27 3.86
N SER A 87 -3.30 7.42 3.35
CA SER A 87 -2.84 8.76 3.74
C SER A 87 -2.93 9.02 5.25
N GLY A 88 -3.97 8.52 5.92
CA GLY A 88 -4.09 8.61 7.39
C GLY A 88 -2.97 7.90 8.17
N LEU A 89 -2.27 6.94 7.57
CA LEU A 89 -1.07 6.32 8.18
C LEU A 89 0.19 7.19 8.03
N LEU A 90 0.22 8.12 7.07
CA LEU A 90 1.32 9.07 6.90
C LEU A 90 1.26 10.17 7.96
N GLU A 91 0.05 10.66 8.27
CA GLU A 91 -0.19 11.73 9.25
C GLU A 91 0.26 11.32 10.65
N ASN A 92 0.00 10.07 11.06
CA ASN A 92 0.44 9.52 12.36
C ASN A 92 1.96 9.36 12.50
N GLN A 93 2.74 9.38 11.41
CA GLN A 93 4.22 9.37 11.51
C GLN A 93 4.82 10.75 11.80
N GLY A 94 4.03 11.82 11.69
CA GLY A 94 4.46 13.21 11.91
C GLY A 94 4.35 13.71 13.35
N GLU A 95 3.63 13.01 14.23
CA GLU A 95 3.36 13.47 15.61
C GLU A 95 4.37 12.95 16.66
N LEU A 96 5.41 12.23 16.23
CA LEU A 96 6.46 11.66 17.10
C LEU A 96 7.88 12.15 16.78
N ALA A 97 8.02 13.29 16.11
CA ALA A 97 9.33 13.92 15.83
C ALA A 97 9.64 15.07 16.81
#